data_AF-A0A6P0TX85-F1
#
_entry.id   AF-A0A6P0TX85-F1
#
_cell.length_a   1.000
_cell.length_b   1.000
_cell.length_c   1.000
_cell.angle_alpha   90.00
_cell.angle_beta   90.00
_cell.angle_gamma   90.00
#
_symmetry.space_group_name_H-M   'P 1'
#
loop_
_entity.id
_entity.type
_entity.pdbx_description
1 polymer ?
#
loop_
_entity_poly.entity_id
_entity_poly.type
_entity_poly.pdbx_seq_one_letter_code
_entity_poly.pdbx_strand_id
1 'polypeptide(L)'
;MTIPLMYYPLSSQNHRVQKFDVPGDEYPRQYTLENLPTATEMDEIIWAAYRQIFNEQQIIAAHRQVALESQLRNGQIAIKDFIEGLLLSESFRRLIYETNSNYRCVELCIQRVLGRPVYNNKEKLAWSIVS
;
A
#
# COMPACT_ATOMS: atom_id res chain seq x y z
N MET A 1 -15.05 -26.10 -2.11
CA MET A 1 -13.95 -26.44 -3.03
C MET A 1 -12.96 -25.30 -2.99
N THR A 2 -11.79 -25.48 -2.38
CA THR A 2 -10.75 -24.44 -2.30
C THR A 2 -9.92 -24.50 -3.57
N ILE A 3 -10.06 -23.50 -4.44
CA ILE A 3 -9.24 -23.39 -5.66
C ILE A 3 -7.86 -22.86 -5.25
N PRO A 4 -6.75 -23.57 -5.53
CA PRO A 4 -5.42 -23.08 -5.21
C PRO A 4 -5.01 -21.94 -6.16
N LEU A 5 -4.15 -21.04 -5.68
CA LEU A 5 -3.58 -19.97 -6.51
C LEU A 5 -2.77 -20.56 -7.67
N MET A 6 -2.93 -20.01 -8.88
CA MET A 6 -2.15 -20.44 -10.03
C MET A 6 -0.66 -20.13 -9.85
N TYR A 7 0.19 -21.09 -10.23
CA TYR A 7 1.64 -20.93 -10.22
C TYR A 7 2.10 -19.91 -11.27
N TYR A 8 3.03 -19.03 -10.87
CA TYR A 8 3.73 -18.10 -11.76
C TYR A 8 5.24 -18.11 -11.48
N PRO A 9 6.10 -18.07 -12.52
CA PRO A 9 7.54 -18.00 -12.32
C PRO A 9 7.96 -16.63 -11.79
N LEU A 10 9.05 -16.60 -11.04
CA LEU A 10 9.61 -15.38 -10.47
C LEU A 10 10.55 -14.70 -11.48
N SER A 11 10.66 -13.37 -11.39
CA SER A 11 11.62 -12.59 -12.18
C SER A 11 12.72 -12.03 -11.27
N SER A 12 13.93 -11.84 -11.82
CA SER A 12 15.05 -11.22 -11.12
C SER A 12 14.77 -9.72 -10.95
N GLN A 13 14.46 -9.31 -9.72
CA GLN A 13 14.20 -7.92 -9.34
C GLN A 13 15.14 -7.49 -8.22
N ASN A 14 15.48 -6.20 -8.16
CA ASN A 14 16.50 -5.67 -7.23
C ASN A 14 16.23 -5.97 -5.76
N HIS A 15 14.96 -5.98 -5.33
CA HIS A 15 14.61 -6.27 -3.93
C HIS A 15 14.89 -7.72 -3.51
N ARG A 16 15.14 -8.63 -4.46
CA ARG A 16 15.49 -10.04 -4.18
C ARG A 16 16.98 -10.25 -3.95
N VAL A 17 17.79 -9.26 -4.26
CA VAL A 17 19.26 -9.33 -4.16
C VAL A 17 19.68 -8.50 -2.97
N GLN A 18 20.56 -9.05 -2.14
CA GLN A 18 21.12 -8.33 -1.01
C GLN A 18 21.92 -7.13 -1.52
N LYS A 19 21.60 -5.94 -1.02
CA LYS A 19 22.40 -4.74 -1.24
C LYS A 19 23.54 -4.69 -0.24
N PHE A 20 24.70 -4.20 -0.67
CA PHE A 20 25.89 -4.00 0.17
C PHE A 20 26.17 -2.52 0.46
N ASP A 21 25.28 -1.63 0.01
CA ASP A 21 25.46 -0.18 0.10
C ASP A 21 25.16 0.31 1.53
N VAL A 22 25.89 1.33 1.97
CA VAL A 22 25.64 2.00 3.26
C VAL A 22 24.42 2.93 3.10
N PRO A 23 23.49 2.97 4.07
CA PRO A 23 22.37 3.91 4.07
C PRO A 23 22.87 5.36 3.96
N GLY A 24 22.39 6.09 2.94
CA GLY A 24 22.65 7.51 2.70
C GLY A 24 21.37 8.27 2.35
N ASP A 25 21.50 9.49 1.83
CA ASP A 25 20.37 10.40 1.59
C ASP A 25 19.38 9.94 0.51
N GLU A 26 19.78 8.98 -0.34
CA GLU A 26 18.91 8.43 -1.40
C GLU A 26 17.89 7.39 -0.88
N TYR A 27 18.03 6.95 0.37
CA TYR A 27 17.14 5.94 0.94
C TYR A 27 15.78 6.55 1.30
N PRO A 28 14.67 5.85 1.00
CA PRO A 28 13.35 6.33 1.37
C PRO A 28 13.22 6.40 2.90
N ARG A 29 12.65 7.50 3.40
CA ARG A 29 12.39 7.68 4.84
C ARG A 29 11.45 6.58 5.34
N GLN A 30 11.87 5.90 6.40
CA GLN A 30 11.07 4.89 7.06
C GLN A 30 10.18 5.54 8.13
N TYR A 31 8.89 5.24 8.08
CA TYR A 31 7.89 5.74 9.03
C TYR A 31 7.47 4.61 9.95
N THR A 32 7.71 4.76 11.26
CA THR A 32 7.47 3.73 12.28
C THR A 32 6.79 4.32 13.50
N LEU A 33 5.86 3.56 14.11
CA LEU A 33 5.22 3.96 15.38
C LEU A 33 6.05 3.59 16.62
N GLU A 34 7.10 2.77 16.46
CA GLU A 34 7.93 2.26 17.57
C GLU A 34 8.69 3.37 18.31
N ASN A 35 8.95 4.50 17.64
CA ASN A 35 9.72 5.62 18.19
C ASN A 35 8.88 6.59 19.04
N LEU A 36 7.64 6.24 19.40
CA LEU A 36 6.67 7.12 20.08
C LEU A 36 6.55 8.50 19.39
N PRO A 37 5.95 8.54 18.19
CA PRO A 37 5.92 9.76 17.40
C PRO A 37 5.17 10.89 18.11
N THR A 38 5.70 12.11 17.96
CA THR A 38 5.02 13.35 18.36
C THR A 38 3.77 13.55 17.50
N ALA A 39 2.81 14.38 17.92
CA ALA A 39 1.61 14.68 17.15
C ALA A 39 1.89 15.12 15.69
N THR A 40 2.96 15.90 15.47
CA THR A 40 3.40 16.31 14.13
C THR A 40 3.95 15.15 13.31
N GLU A 41 4.73 14.26 13.91
CA GLU A 41 5.26 13.08 13.24
C GLU A 41 4.14 12.09 12.91
N MET A 42 3.12 11.98 13.76
CA MET A 42 1.93 11.20 13.46
C MET A 42 1.20 11.73 12.22
N ASP A 43 1.07 13.06 12.09
CA ASP A 43 0.50 13.67 10.90
C ASP A 43 1.34 13.36 9.64
N GLU A 44 2.67 13.35 9.76
CA GLU A 44 3.58 12.94 8.67
C GLU A 44 3.38 11.47 8.27
N ILE A 45 3.23 10.56 9.24
CA ILE A 45 2.98 9.13 9.01
C ILE A 45 1.65 8.94 8.29
N ILE A 46 0.59 9.60 8.75
CA ILE A 46 -0.73 9.55 8.12
C ILE A 46 -0.63 10.06 6.68
N TRP A 47 0.03 11.21 6.47
CA TRP A 47 0.21 11.78 5.15
C TRP A 47 1.01 10.86 4.22
N ALA A 48 2.08 10.24 4.71
CA ALA A 48 2.88 9.27 3.95
C ALA A 48 2.06 8.03 3.55
N ALA A 49 1.22 7.52 4.45
CA ALA A 49 0.32 6.40 4.15
C ALA A 49 -0.72 6.75 3.09
N TYR A 50 -1.33 7.95 3.15
CA TYR A 50 -2.20 8.42 2.06
C TYR A 50 -1.45 8.55 0.75
N ARG A 51 -0.23 9.10 0.73
CA ARG A 51 0.60 9.24 -0.47
C ARG A 51 1.05 7.90 -1.07
N GLN A 52 1.20 6.88 -0.24
CA GLN A 52 1.57 5.54 -0.69
C GLN A 52 0.39 4.82 -1.37
N ILE A 53 -0.81 4.93 -0.78
CA ILE A 53 -2.01 4.19 -1.23
C ILE A 53 -2.81 4.96 -2.30
N PHE A 54 -2.88 6.27 -2.16
CA PHE A 54 -3.50 7.19 -3.11
C PHE A 54 -2.44 7.99 -3.84
N ASN A 55 -2.73 8.46 -5.05
CA ASN A 55 -1.86 9.44 -5.68
C ASN A 55 -2.01 10.80 -4.97
N GLU A 56 -0.99 11.66 -5.02
CA GLU A 56 -1.01 13.00 -4.40
C GLU A 56 -2.26 13.82 -4.77
N GLN A 57 -2.73 13.69 -6.01
CA GLN A 57 -3.93 14.37 -6.52
C GLN A 57 -5.24 13.94 -5.82
N GLN A 58 -5.27 12.77 -5.19
CA GLN A 58 -6.44 12.20 -4.53
C GLN A 58 -6.49 12.51 -3.02
N ILE A 59 -5.45 13.16 -2.47
CA ILE A 59 -5.37 13.56 -1.06
C ILE A 59 -6.14 14.86 -0.84
N ILE A 60 -7.45 14.81 -1.09
CA ILE A 60 -8.38 15.93 -0.91
C ILE A 60 -9.13 15.72 0.40
N ALA A 61 -9.55 16.81 1.04
CA ALA A 61 -10.32 16.78 2.28
C ALA A 61 -11.54 15.83 2.24
N ALA A 62 -12.19 15.70 1.08
CA ALA A 62 -13.35 14.82 0.88
C ALA A 62 -13.02 13.31 0.93
N HIS A 63 -11.78 12.92 0.65
CA HIS A 63 -11.35 11.52 0.63
C HIS A 63 -10.66 11.07 1.92
N ARG A 64 -10.46 11.98 2.86
CA ARG A 64 -9.84 11.67 4.16
C ARG A 64 -10.77 10.85 5.04
N GLN A 65 -10.19 9.82 5.65
CA GLN A 65 -10.83 8.90 6.59
C GLN A 65 -10.55 9.33 8.03
N VAL A 66 -11.24 10.39 8.48
CA VAL A 66 -11.03 11.00 9.81
C VAL A 66 -11.19 10.00 10.96
N ALA A 67 -12.13 9.05 10.84
CA ALA A 67 -12.32 8.01 11.85
C ALA A 67 -11.10 7.09 11.97
N LEU A 68 -10.52 6.65 10.85
CA LEU A 68 -9.31 5.82 10.83
C LEU A 68 -8.10 6.59 11.35
N GLU A 69 -7.97 7.87 11.00
CA GLU A 69 -6.90 8.73 11.52
C GLU A 69 -6.97 8.87 13.05
N SER A 70 -8.17 9.05 13.60
CA SER A 70 -8.35 9.13 15.05
C SER A 70 -8.05 7.80 15.75
N GLN A 71 -8.44 6.66 15.16
CA GLN A 71 -8.11 5.34 15.70
C GLN A 71 -6.60 5.09 15.72
N LEU A 72 -5.89 5.50 14.66
CA LEU A 72 -4.43 5.37 14.59
C LEU A 72 -3.75 6.27 15.63
N ARG A 73 -4.18 7.52 15.77
CA ARG A 73 -3.66 8.47 16.79
C ARG A 73 -3.86 7.96 18.21
N ASN A 74 -4.98 7.30 18.46
CA ASN A 74 -5.30 6.71 19.77
C ASN A 74 -4.61 5.35 19.99
N GLY A 75 -3.83 4.85 19.03
CA GLY A 75 -3.16 3.54 19.13
C GLY A 75 -4.12 2.36 19.14
N GLN A 76 -5.36 2.53 18.66
CA GLN A 76 -6.36 1.45 18.62
C GLN A 76 -6.12 0.47 17.47
N ILE A 77 -5.45 0.93 16.41
CA ILE A 77 -5.15 0.16 15.21
C ILE A 77 -3.66 0.27 14.86
N ALA A 78 -3.10 -0.75 14.20
CA ALA A 78 -1.74 -0.69 13.69
C ALA A 78 -1.68 0.04 12.33
N ILE A 79 -0.48 0.41 11.87
CA ILE A 79 -0.27 0.96 10.51
C ILE A 79 -0.83 0.01 9.44
N LYS A 80 -0.67 -1.31 9.66
CA LYS A 80 -1.18 -2.32 8.72
C LYS A 80 -2.70 -2.23 8.56
N ASP A 81 -3.41 -2.12 9.68
CA ASP A 81 -4.88 -2.02 9.69
C ASP A 81 -5.34 -0.67 9.12
N PHE A 82 -4.55 0.40 9.33
CA PHE A 82 -4.79 1.69 8.69
C PHE A 82 -4.68 1.58 7.16
N ILE A 83 -3.62 0.95 6.65
CA ILE A 83 -3.44 0.70 5.20
C ILE A 83 -4.59 -0.14 4.65
N GLU A 84 -5.01 -1.19 5.36
CA GLU A 84 -6.16 -2.01 4.99
C GLU A 84 -7.46 -1.19 4.93
N GLY A 85 -7.71 -0.35 5.93
CA GLY A 85 -8.85 0.57 5.95
C GLY A 85 -8.84 1.57 4.79
N LEU A 86 -7.66 2.06 4.37
CA LEU A 86 -7.55 2.93 3.19
C LEU A 86 -7.88 2.19 1.89
N LEU A 87 -7.44 0.93 1.73
CA LEU A 87 -7.75 0.10 0.56
C LEU A 87 -9.24 -0.27 0.48
N LEU A 88 -9.88 -0.50 1.62
CA LEU A 88 -11.31 -0.81 1.70
C LEU A 88 -12.22 0.43 1.65
N SER A 89 -11.64 1.63 1.69
CA SER A 89 -12.41 2.87 1.65
C SER A 89 -13.19 3.03 0.36
N GLU A 90 -14.33 3.72 0.45
CA GLU A 90 -15.17 4.04 -0.71
C GLU A 90 -14.40 4.88 -1.76
N SER A 91 -13.48 5.72 -1.31
CA SER A 91 -12.66 6.55 -2.19
C SER A 91 -11.73 5.69 -3.05
N PHE A 92 -11.08 4.69 -2.45
CA PHE A 92 -10.25 3.74 -3.18
C PHE A 92 -11.08 2.91 -4.16
N ARG A 93 -12.24 2.41 -3.70
CA ARG A 93 -13.15 1.64 -4.54
C ARG A 93 -13.61 2.42 -5.77
N ARG A 94 -14.17 3.63 -5.60
CA ARG A 94 -14.71 4.42 -6.71
C ARG A 94 -13.63 4.90 -7.68
N LEU A 95 -12.49 5.36 -7.17
CA LEU A 95 -11.48 6.02 -8.00
C LEU A 95 -10.49 5.05 -8.64
N ILE A 96 -10.20 3.93 -7.98
CA ILE A 96 -9.16 2.98 -8.43
C ILE A 96 -9.79 1.67 -8.84
N TYR A 97 -10.64 1.06 -8.02
CA TYR A 97 -11.18 -0.25 -8.34
C TYR A 97 -12.19 -0.19 -9.49
N GLU A 98 -13.20 0.68 -9.42
CA GLU A 98 -14.29 0.74 -10.41
C GLU A 98 -13.85 1.30 -11.79
N THR A 99 -12.75 2.06 -11.83
CA THR A 99 -12.20 2.64 -13.07
C THR A 99 -11.19 1.74 -13.77
N ASN A 100 -10.77 0.63 -13.15
CA ASN A 100 -9.74 -0.27 -13.69
C ASN A 100 -10.28 -1.69 -13.84
N SER A 101 -9.65 -2.45 -14.74
CA SER A 101 -9.89 -3.90 -14.79
C SER A 101 -9.25 -4.60 -13.59
N ASN A 102 -9.75 -5.80 -13.24
CA ASN A 102 -9.18 -6.60 -12.13
C ASN A 102 -7.67 -6.78 -12.26
N TYR A 103 -7.17 -7.03 -13.48
CA TYR A 103 -5.74 -7.20 -13.74
C TYR A 103 -4.93 -5.94 -13.41
N ARG A 104 -5.45 -4.76 -13.75
CA ARG A 104 -4.79 -3.48 -13.49
C ARG A 104 -4.88 -3.10 -12.02
N CYS A 105 -6.01 -3.37 -11.37
CA CYS A 105 -6.17 -3.14 -9.94
C CYS A 105 -5.16 -3.96 -9.12
N VAL A 106 -5.00 -5.25 -9.44
CA VAL A 106 -3.98 -6.10 -8.81
C VAL A 106 -2.58 -5.53 -8.97
N GLU A 107 -2.22 -5.07 -10.17
CA GLU A 107 -0.92 -4.45 -10.42
C GLU A 107 -0.70 -3.19 -9.57
N LEU A 108 -1.71 -2.33 -9.46
CA LEU A 108 -1.66 -1.14 -8.61
C LEU A 108 -1.51 -1.51 -7.12
N CYS A 109 -2.25 -2.50 -6.64
CA CYS A 109 -2.13 -2.97 -5.27
C CYS A 109 -0.75 -3.53 -4.97
N ILE A 110 -0.17 -4.34 -5.88
CA ILE A 110 1.20 -4.86 -5.72
C ILE A 110 2.23 -3.71 -5.67
N GLN A 111 2.09 -2.73 -6.56
CA GLN A 111 3.01 -1.59 -6.60
C GLN A 111 2.92 -0.72 -5.35
N ARG A 112 1.71 -0.42 -4.87
CA ARG A 112 1.48 0.50 -3.75
C ARG A 112 1.64 -0.15 -2.39
N VAL A 113 1.18 -1.39 -2.22
CA VAL A 113 1.21 -2.08 -0.92
C VAL A 113 2.51 -2.83 -0.73
N LEU A 114 2.97 -3.58 -1.75
CA LEU A 114 4.21 -4.36 -1.65
C LEU A 114 5.45 -3.58 -2.09
N GLY A 115 5.28 -2.39 -2.68
CA GLY A 115 6.41 -1.52 -3.08
C GLY A 115 7.27 -2.09 -4.21
N ARG A 116 6.74 -3.02 -5.02
CA ARG A 116 7.50 -3.69 -6.09
C ARG A 116 6.71 -3.79 -7.38
N PRO A 117 7.38 -3.91 -8.54
CA PRO A 117 6.70 -4.25 -9.78
C PRO A 117 6.24 -5.72 -9.79
N VAL A 118 5.22 -5.99 -10.60
CA VAL A 118 4.75 -7.35 -10.86
C VAL A 118 5.84 -8.15 -11.59
N TYR A 119 6.01 -9.43 -11.25
CA TYR A 119 7.01 -10.30 -11.87
C TYR A 119 6.70 -10.62 -13.32
N ASN A 120 5.44 -10.91 -13.64
CA ASN A 120 4.98 -11.23 -14.98
C ASN A 120 3.44 -11.09 -15.10
N ASN A 121 2.93 -11.27 -16.31
CA ASN A 121 1.48 -11.25 -16.55
C ASN A 121 0.75 -12.39 -15.82
N LYS A 122 1.40 -13.53 -15.56
CA LYS A 122 0.78 -14.66 -14.84
C LYS A 122 0.47 -14.30 -13.38
N GLU A 123 1.30 -13.51 -12.71
CA GLU A 123 1.02 -13.01 -11.36
C GLU A 123 -0.26 -12.14 -11.36
N LYS A 124 -0.45 -11.27 -12.36
CA LYS A 124 -1.69 -10.48 -12.49
C LYS A 124 -2.92 -11.38 -12.64
N LEU A 125 -2.82 -12.40 -13.49
CA LEU A 125 -3.92 -13.35 -13.73
C LEU A 125 -4.24 -14.15 -12.46
N ALA A 126 -3.21 -14.66 -11.78
CA ALA A 126 -3.37 -15.46 -10.56
C ALA A 126 -4.12 -14.69 -9.47
N TRP A 127 -3.80 -13.41 -9.27
CA TRP A 127 -4.43 -12.58 -8.23
C TRP A 127 -5.76 -11.95 -8.67
N SER A 128 -6.02 -11.80 -9.97
CA SER A 128 -7.27 -11.18 -10.46
C SER A 128 -8.55 -11.98 -10.17
N ILE A 129 -8.40 -13.26 -9.82
CA ILE A 129 -9.51 -14.16 -9.47
C ILE A 129 -9.74 -14.25 -7.96
N VAL A 130 -8.83 -13.70 -7.17
CA VAL A 130 -8.97 -13.57 -5.73
C VAL A 130 -9.82 -12.33 -5.48
N SER A 131 -11.14 -12.50 -5.60
CA SER A 131 -12.17 -11.50 -5.25
C SER A 131 -13.02 -12.01 -4.10
#